data_AF-A0A0E9Y307-F1
#
_entry.id   AF-A0A0E9Y307-F1
#
_cell.length_a   1.000
_cell.length_b   1.000
_cell.length_c   1.000
_cell.angle_alpha   90.00
_cell.angle_beta   90.00
_cell.angle_gamma   90.00
#
_symmetry.space_group_name_H-M   'P 1'
#
loop_
_entity.id
_entity.type
_entity.pdbx_description
1 polymer ?
#
loop_
_entity_poly.entity_id
_entity_poly.type
_entity_poly.pdbx_seq_one_letter_code
_entity_poly.pdbx_strand_id
1 'polypeptide(L)'
;DTYICQITETMAANPLGESLLSFSIDLYKQLISESGRSGNVFYSPFSISAALSMALAGARNTTAKQLTEVLHVNSDDIHKHFSSFFSQLSGFSPDVKLHVANRMYADRAFPVLDTYLS
;
A
#
# COMPACT_ATOMS: atom_id res chain seq x y z
N ASP A 1 17.42 -30.61 -12.75
CA ASP A 1 16.79 -30.54 -11.41
C ASP A 1 17.16 -29.32 -10.58
N THR A 2 18.36 -28.76 -10.71
CA THR A 2 18.78 -27.54 -9.96
C THR A 2 18.12 -26.25 -10.44
N TYR A 3 17.67 -26.18 -11.70
CA TYR A 3 17.01 -25.00 -12.28
C TYR A 3 15.56 -24.80 -11.79
N ILE A 4 14.85 -25.87 -11.45
CA ILE A 4 13.47 -25.76 -10.93
C ILE A 4 13.49 -25.28 -9.47
N CYS A 5 14.51 -25.63 -8.69
CA CYS A 5 14.65 -25.18 -7.31
C CYS A 5 14.91 -23.66 -7.19
N GLN A 6 15.66 -23.06 -8.13
CA GLN A 6 15.92 -21.61 -8.13
C GLN A 6 14.71 -20.76 -8.51
N ILE A 7 13.80 -21.28 -9.35
CA ILE A 7 12.53 -20.59 -9.64
C ILE A 7 11.66 -20.53 -8.38
N THR A 8 11.73 -21.55 -7.53
CA THR A 8 11.02 -21.59 -6.24
C THR A 8 11.65 -20.68 -5.18
N GLU A 9 12.98 -20.52 -5.16
CA GLU A 9 13.67 -19.59 -4.23
C GLU A 9 13.36 -18.11 -4.52
N THR A 10 12.95 -17.77 -5.74
CA THR A 10 12.57 -16.40 -6.12
C THR A 10 11.13 -16.05 -5.70
N MET A 11 10.37 -17.02 -5.16
CA MET A 11 9.05 -16.79 -4.55
C MET A 11 9.14 -16.77 -3.02
N ALA A 12 10.14 -16.07 -2.47
CA ALA A 12 9.98 -15.56 -1.12
C ALA A 12 8.64 -14.81 -1.10
N ALA A 13 7.71 -15.23 -0.23
CA ALA A 13 6.41 -14.58 -0.11
C ALA A 13 6.65 -13.06 -0.08
N ASN A 14 5.96 -12.35 -0.96
CA ASN A 14 5.89 -10.89 -0.89
C ASN A 14 4.53 -10.53 -0.30
N PRO A 15 4.36 -10.57 1.04
CA PRO A 15 3.11 -10.25 1.71
C PRO A 15 2.52 -8.93 1.20
N LEU A 16 3.38 -7.93 0.98
CA LEU A 16 2.92 -6.63 0.47
C LEU A 16 2.35 -6.74 -0.95
N GLY A 17 2.99 -7.52 -1.83
CA GLY A 17 2.52 -7.75 -3.19
C GLY A 17 1.14 -8.41 -3.23
N GLU A 18 0.92 -9.42 -2.38
CA GLU A 18 -0.38 -10.11 -2.27
C GLU A 18 -1.48 -9.20 -1.70
N SER A 19 -1.17 -8.47 -0.62
CA SER A 19 -2.07 -7.48 -0.04
C SER A 19 -2.45 -6.38 -1.04
N LEU A 20 -1.45 -5.83 -1.73
CA LEU A 20 -1.65 -4.78 -2.73
C LEU A 20 -2.48 -5.28 -3.92
N LEU A 21 -2.24 -6.51 -4.38
CA LEU A 21 -3.04 -7.12 -5.45
C LEU A 21 -4.49 -7.30 -5.02
N SER A 22 -4.72 -7.82 -3.80
CA SER A 22 -6.07 -8.01 -3.25
C SER A 22 -6.82 -6.68 -3.13
N PHE A 23 -6.18 -5.66 -2.54
CA PHE A 23 -6.71 -4.31 -2.49
C PHE A 23 -7.01 -3.74 -3.88
N SER A 24 -6.11 -3.94 -4.85
CA SER A 24 -6.26 -3.44 -6.23
C SER A 24 -7.51 -4.01 -6.89
N ILE A 25 -7.72 -5.32 -6.73
CA ILE A 25 -8.86 -6.04 -7.31
C ILE A 25 -10.17 -5.59 -6.65
N ASP A 26 -10.19 -5.46 -5.33
CA ASP A 26 -11.39 -5.03 -4.60
C ASP A 26 -11.77 -3.60 -4.94
N LEU A 27 -10.79 -2.69 -5.01
CA LEU A 27 -11.02 -1.32 -5.45
C LEU A 27 -11.53 -1.26 -6.91
N TYR A 28 -10.98 -2.09 -7.80
CA TYR A 28 -11.46 -2.16 -9.18
C TYR A 28 -12.94 -2.56 -9.23
N LYS A 29 -13.32 -3.63 -8.52
CA LYS A 29 -14.70 -4.13 -8.44
C LYS A 29 -15.65 -3.06 -7.94
N GLN A 30 -15.23 -2.28 -6.94
CA GLN A 30 -16.03 -1.18 -6.43
C GLN A 30 -16.22 -0.09 -7.50
N LEU A 31 -15.14 0.37 -8.14
CA LEU A 31 -15.19 1.42 -9.16
C LEU A 31 -16.07 1.04 -10.38
N ILE A 32 -16.00 -0.21 -10.85
CA ILE A 32 -16.86 -0.67 -11.95
C ILE A 32 -18.33 -0.82 -11.55
N SER A 33 -18.59 -1.11 -10.27
CA SER A 33 -19.96 -1.20 -9.75
C SER A 33 -20.61 0.18 -9.66
N GLU A 34 -19.87 1.20 -9.21
CA GLU A 34 -20.34 2.58 -9.07
C GLU A 34 -20.50 3.30 -10.41
N SER A 35 -19.60 3.06 -11.36
CA SER A 35 -19.65 3.65 -12.71
C SER A 35 -20.70 3.01 -13.64
N GLY A 36 -21.44 2.01 -13.16
CA GLY A 36 -22.42 1.28 -13.98
C GLY A 36 -21.79 0.57 -15.19
N ARG A 37 -20.49 0.22 -15.10
CA ARG A 37 -19.66 -0.32 -16.20
C ARG A 37 -19.57 0.58 -17.43
N SER A 38 -19.78 1.89 -17.27
CA SER A 38 -19.68 2.87 -18.33
C SER A 38 -18.47 3.77 -18.13
N GLY A 39 -17.60 3.87 -19.14
CA GLY A 39 -16.40 4.71 -19.12
C GLY A 39 -15.11 3.96 -18.77
N ASN A 40 -13.99 4.70 -18.84
CA ASN A 40 -12.66 4.18 -18.57
C ASN A 40 -12.34 4.26 -17.07
N VAL A 41 -11.70 3.22 -16.53
CA VAL A 41 -11.19 3.20 -15.15
C VAL A 41 -9.67 3.26 -15.20
N PHE A 42 -9.09 4.30 -14.59
CA PHE A 42 -7.64 4.48 -14.50
C PHE A 42 -7.26 5.02 -13.11
N TYR A 43 -6.43 4.28 -12.38
CA TYR A 43 -5.99 4.65 -11.04
C TYR A 43 -4.66 3.94 -10.70
N SER A 44 -3.99 4.41 -9.65
CA SER A 44 -2.80 3.76 -9.10
C SER A 44 -3.15 3.14 -7.74
N PRO A 45 -3.39 1.82 -7.66
CA PRO A 45 -3.67 1.17 -6.40
C PRO A 45 -2.56 1.40 -5.37
N PHE A 46 -1.29 1.30 -5.81
CA PHE A 46 -0.13 1.54 -4.96
C PHE A 46 -0.16 2.90 -4.28
N SER A 47 -0.42 3.96 -5.06
CA SER A 47 -0.45 5.33 -4.51
C SER A 47 -1.56 5.50 -3.46
N ILE A 48 -2.72 4.90 -3.70
CA ILE A 48 -3.86 4.96 -2.77
C ILE A 48 -3.54 4.16 -1.50
N SER A 49 -3.00 2.94 -1.64
CA SER A 49 -2.59 2.14 -0.49
C SER A 49 -1.52 2.84 0.35
N ALA A 50 -0.55 3.50 -0.29
CA ALA A 50 0.47 4.27 0.40
C ALA A 50 -0.11 5.48 1.17
N ALA A 51 -1.16 6.13 0.64
CA ALA A 51 -1.84 7.21 1.35
C ALA A 51 -2.64 6.69 2.55
N LEU A 52 -3.37 5.59 2.38
CA LEU A 52 -4.13 4.94 3.44
C LEU A 52 -3.23 4.33 4.52
N SER A 53 -2.03 3.85 4.17
CA SER A 53 -1.06 3.35 5.15
C SER A 53 -0.54 4.47 6.05
N MET A 54 -0.33 5.68 5.53
CA MET A 54 -0.05 6.85 6.38
C MET A 54 -1.19 7.15 7.36
N ALA A 55 -2.44 7.13 6.88
CA ALA A 55 -3.60 7.33 7.75
C ALA A 55 -3.68 6.23 8.84
N LEU A 56 -3.35 4.98 8.50
CA LEU A 56 -3.30 3.87 9.43
C LEU A 56 -2.26 4.06 10.55
N ALA A 57 -1.12 4.71 10.28
CA ALA A 57 -0.11 5.02 11.31
C ALA A 57 -0.70 5.82 12.49
N GLY A 58 -1.59 6.76 12.17
CA GLY A 58 -2.27 7.62 13.15
C GLY A 58 -3.58 7.03 13.69
N ALA A 59 -4.13 6.00 13.04
CA ALA A 59 -5.42 5.43 13.41
C ALA A 59 -5.31 4.52 14.63
N ARG A 60 -6.40 4.39 15.40
CA ARG A 60 -6.52 3.48 16.54
C ARG A 60 -7.86 2.77 16.53
N ASN A 61 -7.96 1.68 17.29
CA ASN A 61 -9.20 0.93 17.51
C ASN A 61 -9.93 0.57 16.20
N THR A 62 -11.22 0.92 16.10
CA THR A 62 -12.08 0.62 14.94
C THR A 62 -11.53 1.18 13.63
N THR A 63 -10.99 2.39 13.63
CA THR A 63 -10.44 3.02 12.42
C THR A 63 -9.21 2.27 11.92
N ALA A 64 -8.30 1.89 12.83
CA ALA A 64 -7.14 1.09 12.46
C ALA A 64 -7.58 -0.27 11.88
N LYS A 65 -8.56 -0.93 12.52
CA LYS A 65 -9.10 -2.21 12.07
C LYS A 65 -9.69 -2.15 10.66
N GLN A 66 -10.51 -1.14 10.38
CA GLN A 66 -11.11 -0.95 9.04
C GLN A 66 -10.05 -0.72 7.97
N LEU A 67 -9.03 0.10 8.27
CA LEU A 67 -7.95 0.37 7.33
C LEU A 67 -7.10 -0.88 7.07
N THR A 68 -6.82 -1.69 8.09
CA THR A 68 -6.09 -2.96 7.92
C THR A 68 -6.87 -3.98 7.09
N GLU A 69 -8.18 -4.07 7.30
CA GLU A 69 -9.06 -4.96 6.52
C GLU A 69 -9.08 -4.57 5.04
N VAL A 70 -9.27 -3.28 4.74
CA VAL A 70 -9.27 -2.78 3.35
C VAL A 70 -7.93 -2.99 2.68
N LEU A 71 -6.82 -2.74 3.38
CA LEU A 71 -5.48 -2.89 2.82
C LEU A 71 -5.02 -4.35 2.73
N HIS A 72 -5.78 -5.31 3.27
CA HIS A 72 -5.43 -6.74 3.34
C HIS A 72 -4.11 -7.00 4.08
N VAL A 73 -3.87 -6.31 5.19
CA VAL A 73 -2.61 -6.35 5.94
C VAL A 73 -2.82 -6.60 7.43
N ASN A 74 -1.81 -7.17 8.09
CA ASN A 74 -1.76 -7.21 9.54
C ASN A 74 -1.22 -5.87 10.08
N SER A 75 -1.84 -5.34 11.14
CA SER A 75 -1.58 -3.98 11.67
C SER A 75 -0.11 -3.70 12.02
N ASP A 76 0.63 -4.72 12.44
CA ASP A 76 1.88 -4.51 13.18
C ASP A 76 3.11 -4.33 12.28
N ASP A 77 3.00 -4.65 10.98
CA ASP A 77 4.15 -4.65 10.06
C ASP A 77 3.95 -3.82 8.78
N ILE A 78 2.81 -3.14 8.62
CA ILE A 78 2.50 -2.45 7.37
C ILE A 78 3.51 -1.34 7.03
N HIS A 79 3.94 -0.58 8.05
CA HIS A 79 4.90 0.50 7.88
C HIS A 79 6.28 -0.03 7.49
N LYS A 80 6.68 -1.17 8.07
CA LYS A 80 7.93 -1.85 7.71
C LYS A 80 7.87 -2.39 6.29
N HIS A 81 6.74 -2.95 5.88
CA HIS A 81 6.56 -3.48 4.52
C HIS A 81 6.60 -2.36 3.47
N PHE A 82 5.87 -1.27 3.66
CA PHE A 82 5.93 -0.12 2.75
C PHE A 82 7.31 0.53 2.74
N SER A 83 7.93 0.74 3.91
CA SER A 83 9.27 1.32 4.01
C SER A 83 10.33 0.44 3.32
N SER A 84 10.29 -0.88 3.56
CA SER A 84 11.14 -1.87 2.89
C SER A 84 10.95 -1.82 1.37
N PHE A 85 9.71 -1.83 0.90
CA PHE A 85 9.42 -1.68 -0.53
C PHE A 85 9.99 -0.39 -1.12
N PHE A 86 9.80 0.76 -0.46
CA PHE A 86 10.36 2.04 -0.93
C PHE A 86 11.89 2.00 -1.01
N SER A 87 12.56 1.36 -0.05
CA SER A 87 14.02 1.21 -0.09
C SER A 87 14.52 0.29 -1.22
N GLN A 88 13.71 -0.71 -1.62
CA GLN A 88 14.04 -1.64 -2.70
C GLN A 88 13.63 -1.12 -4.08
N LEU A 89 12.69 -0.17 -4.14
CA LEU A 89 12.10 0.38 -5.37
C LEU A 89 13.16 0.92 -6.34
N SER A 90 14.18 1.63 -5.84
CA SER A 90 15.28 2.13 -6.66
C SER A 90 16.19 1.03 -7.24
N GLY A 91 16.15 -0.18 -6.66
CA GLY A 91 16.94 -1.33 -7.10
C GLY A 91 16.25 -2.19 -8.16
N PHE A 92 14.91 -2.17 -8.26
CA PHE A 92 14.17 -3.02 -9.21
C PHE A 92 14.26 -2.54 -10.66
N SER A 93 14.38 -1.24 -10.88
CA SER A 93 14.63 -0.71 -12.22
C SER A 93 15.30 0.66 -12.14
N PRO A 94 16.58 0.76 -12.54
CA PRO A 94 17.31 2.04 -12.49
C PRO A 94 16.73 3.09 -13.46
N ASP A 95 15.97 2.65 -14.47
CA ASP A 95 15.35 3.52 -15.48
C ASP A 95 13.93 3.97 -15.09
N VAL A 96 13.32 3.36 -14.07
CA VAL A 96 11.98 3.72 -13.58
C VAL A 96 12.10 4.71 -12.43
N LYS A 97 11.67 5.95 -12.69
CA LYS A 97 11.54 6.98 -11.65
C LYS A 97 10.11 6.98 -11.10
N LEU A 98 9.90 6.30 -9.98
CA LEU A 98 8.62 6.36 -9.26
C LEU A 98 8.71 7.41 -8.14
N HIS A 99 8.10 8.58 -8.38
CA HIS A 99 7.98 9.64 -7.37
C HIS A 99 6.66 9.46 -6.60
N VAL A 100 6.75 8.96 -5.37
CA VAL A 100 5.58 8.81 -4.49
C VAL A 100 5.52 10.02 -3.56
N ALA A 101 4.83 11.06 -4.02
CA ALA A 101 4.67 12.30 -3.28
C ALA A 101 3.38 12.28 -2.46
N ASN A 102 3.45 11.63 -1.31
CA ASN A 102 2.39 11.65 -0.32
C ASN A 102 2.65 12.79 0.67
N ARG A 103 1.73 13.77 0.77
CA ARG A 103 1.82 14.87 1.75
C ARG A 103 0.53 14.97 2.54
N MET A 104 0.64 14.92 3.87
CA MET A 104 -0.47 15.25 4.76
C MET A 104 -0.45 16.74 5.11
N TYR A 105 -1.61 17.38 5.01
CA TYR A 105 -1.82 18.75 5.46
C TYR A 105 -2.71 18.69 6.70
N ALA A 106 -2.18 19.13 7.84
CA ALA A 106 -2.93 19.26 9.08
C ALA A 106 -3.22 20.73 9.37
N ASP A 107 -4.39 20.99 9.95
CA ASP A 107 -4.72 22.31 10.47
C ASP A 107 -3.82 22.62 11.68
N ARG A 108 -3.33 23.86 11.78
CA ARG A 108 -2.45 24.32 12.87
C ARG A 108 -3.12 24.21 14.24
N ALA A 109 -4.45 24.21 14.31
CA ALA A 109 -5.19 24.01 15.54
C ALA A 109 -5.07 22.57 16.09
N PHE A 110 -4.66 21.60 15.26
CA PHE A 110 -4.51 20.21 15.64
C PHE A 110 -3.04 19.79 15.53
N PRO A 111 -2.25 19.92 16.61
CA PRO A 111 -0.85 19.54 16.59
C PRO A 111 -0.71 18.03 16.32
N VAL A 112 0.19 17.70 15.40
CA VAL A 112 0.55 16.31 15.10
C VAL A 112 1.41 15.78 16.24
N LEU A 113 1.08 14.59 16.73
CA LEU A 113 1.83 13.95 17.80
C LEU A 113 3.20 13.50 17.29
N ASP A 114 4.25 13.68 18.10
CA ASP A 114 5.61 13.22 17.75
C ASP A 114 5.65 11.72 17.45
N THR A 115 4.82 10.93 18.16
CA THR A 115 4.68 9.48 17.95
C THR A 115 4.12 9.08 16.59
N TYR A 116 3.57 10.03 15.83
CA TYR A 116 3.17 9.83 14.44
C TYR A 116 4.30 10.16 13.45
N LEU A 117 5.22 11.04 13.83
CA LEU A 117 6.31 11.54 12.96
C LEU A 117 7.61 10.75 13.09
N SER A 118 7.79 10.04 14.21
CA SER A 118 8.93 9.18 14.54
C SER A 118 8.78 7.78 13.95
#